data_AF-A0A1Y0IGC1-F1
#
_entry.id   AF-A0A1Y0IGC1-F1
#
_cell.length_a   1.000
_cell.length_b   1.000
_cell.length_c   1.000
_cell.angle_alpha   90.00
_cell.angle_beta   90.00
_cell.angle_gamma   90.00
#
_symmetry.space_group_name_H-M   'P 1'
#
loop_
_entity.id
_entity.type
_entity.pdbx_description
1 polymer ?
#
loop_
_entity_poly.entity_id
_entity_poly.type
_entity_poly.pdbx_seq_one_letter_code
_entity_poly.pdbx_strand_id
1 'polypeptide(L)'
;MIIHLWAIFMGQVVQAKIQKWGNGLALRVAGLIRDIPQFEQDTKVSVEVFEDGFTVKKVKPCKMFVFPLKEKDLLKGMTPELAHADELAVLSDRELGFE
;
A
#
# COMPACT_ATOMS: atom_id res chain seq x y z
N MET A 1 -20.62 -1.02 23.69
CA MET A 1 -19.85 -1.09 22.42
C MET A 1 -20.31 0.03 21.46
N ILE A 2 -20.18 1.30 21.86
CA ILE A 2 -20.71 2.48 21.12
C ILE A 2 -19.63 3.55 20.88
N ILE A 3 -18.51 3.47 21.59
CA ILE A 3 -17.40 4.43 21.55
C ILE A 3 -16.50 4.35 20.29
N HIS A 4 -16.60 3.28 19.48
CA HIS A 4 -15.75 3.12 18.29
C HIS A 4 -16.31 3.75 17.01
N LEU A 5 -17.56 4.26 17.01
CA LEU A 5 -18.21 4.76 15.78
C LEU A 5 -18.15 6.30 15.63
N TRP A 6 -17.86 7.04 16.70
CA TRP A 6 -17.85 8.51 16.67
C TRP A 6 -16.55 9.14 16.12
N ALA A 7 -15.45 8.37 16.05
CA ALA A 7 -14.16 8.88 15.56
C ALA A 7 -14.10 9.05 14.03
N ILE A 8 -15.11 8.58 13.29
CA ILE A 8 -15.05 8.46 11.82
C ILE A 8 -15.44 9.78 11.11
N PHE A 9 -15.99 10.77 11.82
CA PHE A 9 -16.58 11.97 11.19
C PHE A 9 -16.10 13.34 11.72
N MET A 10 -14.92 13.42 12.35
CA MET A 10 -14.33 14.75 12.66
C MET A 10 -13.42 15.21 11.51
N GLY A 11 -14.02 15.85 10.52
CA GLY A 11 -13.26 16.61 9.51
C GLY A 11 -12.50 17.76 10.19
N GLN A 12 -11.20 17.85 9.94
CA GLN A 12 -10.34 18.92 10.44
C GLN A 12 -10.10 19.93 9.31
N VAL A 13 -10.27 21.23 9.59
CA VAL A 13 -9.95 22.29 8.62
C VAL A 13 -8.51 22.72 8.82
N VAL A 14 -7.68 22.61 7.78
CA VAL A 14 -6.29 23.06 7.79
C VAL A 14 -6.13 24.19 6.79
N GLN A 15 -5.62 25.33 7.25
CA GLN A 15 -5.25 26.45 6.38
C GLN A 15 -3.86 26.20 5.81
N ALA A 16 -3.75 26.22 4.48
CA ALA A 16 -2.49 26.00 3.79
C ALA A 16 -2.42 26.85 2.51
N LYS A 17 -1.20 27.11 2.05
CA LYS A 17 -0.95 27.91 0.85
C LYS A 17 -0.40 27.02 -0.27
N ILE A 18 -0.94 27.20 -1.47
CA ILE A 18 -0.39 26.59 -2.68
C ILE A 18 0.88 27.36 -3.07
N GLN A 19 1.96 26.63 -3.29
CA GLN A 19 3.27 27.18 -3.64
C GLN A 19 3.71 26.71 -5.03
N LYS A 20 4.58 27.47 -5.69
CA LYS A 20 5.18 27.07 -6.96
C LYS A 20 6.20 25.96 -6.72
N TRP A 21 6.11 24.88 -7.50
CA TRP A 21 7.09 23.79 -7.51
C TRP A 21 7.46 23.44 -8.94
N GLY A 22 8.68 23.79 -9.34
CA GLY A 22 9.14 23.67 -10.73
C GLY A 22 8.24 24.47 -11.68
N ASN A 23 7.64 23.78 -12.65
CA ASN A 23 6.70 24.35 -13.61
C ASN A 23 5.24 24.31 -13.17
N GLY A 24 4.95 23.78 -11.98
CA GLY A 24 3.59 23.59 -11.46
C GLY A 24 3.32 24.30 -10.14
N LEU A 25 2.12 24.06 -9.63
CA LEU A 25 1.67 24.47 -8.31
C LEU A 25 1.49 23.24 -7.43
N ALA A 26 1.83 23.34 -6.15
CA ALA A 26 1.78 22.25 -5.20
C ALA A 26 1.22 22.69 -3.85
N LEU A 27 0.45 21.80 -3.23
CA LEU A 27 0.03 21.91 -1.84
C LEU A 27 0.89 20.98 -0.99
N ARG A 28 1.50 21.50 0.07
CA ARG A 28 2.32 20.68 0.96
C ARG A 28 1.43 19.76 1.79
N VAL A 29 1.67 18.44 1.68
CA VAL A 29 1.00 17.41 2.47
C VAL A 29 1.85 17.11 3.72
N ALA A 30 1.49 17.71 4.85
CA ALA A 30 2.20 17.55 6.13
C ALA A 30 1.23 17.53 7.32
N GLY A 31 1.69 17.02 8.46
CA GLY A 31 0.89 16.90 9.69
C GLY A 31 -0.41 16.16 9.46
N LEU A 32 -1.53 16.71 9.93
CA LEU A 32 -2.86 16.11 9.81
C LEU A 32 -3.26 15.73 8.38
N ILE A 33 -2.85 16.52 7.37
CA ILE A 33 -3.14 16.25 5.95
C ILE A 33 -2.47 14.96 5.50
N ARG A 34 -1.31 14.62 6.07
CA ARG A 34 -0.58 13.37 5.81
C ARG A 34 -1.07 12.25 6.72
N ASP A 35 -1.18 12.51 8.02
CA ASP A 35 -1.25 11.48 9.05
C ASP A 35 -2.65 10.85 9.16
N ILE A 36 -3.73 11.64 9.03
CA ILE A 36 -5.12 11.13 9.10
C ILE A 36 -5.42 10.19 7.91
N PRO A 37 -5.24 10.61 6.65
CA PRO A 37 -5.43 9.71 5.50
C PRO A 37 -4.27 8.73 5.33
N GLN A 38 -3.17 8.87 6.10
CA GLN A 38 -1.95 8.07 6.03
C GLN A 38 -1.27 8.11 4.65
N PHE A 39 -1.09 9.30 4.06
CA PHE A 39 -0.35 9.44 2.80
C PHE A 39 1.13 9.16 3.02
N GLU A 40 1.68 8.27 2.19
CA GLU A 40 3.11 7.99 2.10
C GLU A 40 3.66 8.52 0.77
N GLN A 41 4.99 8.59 0.65
CA GLN A 41 5.63 8.90 -0.62
C GLN A 41 5.15 7.94 -1.71
N ASP A 42 4.95 8.44 -2.93
CA ASP A 42 4.48 7.66 -4.08
C ASP A 42 3.07 7.03 -3.94
N THR A 43 2.29 7.45 -2.94
CA THR A 43 0.88 7.03 -2.83
C THR A 43 0.09 7.48 -4.06
N LYS A 44 -0.56 6.53 -4.75
CA LYS A 44 -1.47 6.83 -5.85
C LYS A 44 -2.74 7.50 -5.36
N VAL A 45 -3.07 8.65 -5.94
CA VAL A 45 -4.25 9.45 -5.58
C VAL A 45 -5.12 9.74 -6.79
N SER A 46 -6.42 9.87 -6.52
CA SER A 46 -7.41 10.38 -7.46
C SER A 46 -7.77 11.79 -7.03
N VAL A 47 -7.81 12.72 -7.98
CA VAL A 47 -8.16 14.11 -7.76
C VAL A 47 -9.47 14.39 -8.49
N GLU A 48 -10.53 14.65 -7.74
CA GLU A 48 -11.81 15.13 -8.26
C GLU A 48 -11.78 16.66 -8.24
N VAL A 49 -11.95 17.31 -9.39
CA VAL A 49 -11.89 18.77 -9.54
C VAL A 49 -13.29 19.32 -9.76
N PHE A 50 -13.63 20.38 -9.03
CA PHE A 50 -14.89 21.12 -9.07
C PHE A 50 -14.59 22.61 -9.26
N GLU A 51 -15.63 23.44 -9.49
CA GLU A 51 -15.43 24.88 -9.69
C GLU A 51 -14.84 25.60 -8.46
N ASP A 52 -15.22 25.19 -7.26
CA ASP A 52 -14.80 25.82 -6.00
C ASP A 52 -13.52 25.20 -5.40
N GLY A 53 -13.07 24.04 -5.90
CA GLY A 53 -11.92 23.36 -5.33
C GLY A 53 -11.70 21.94 -5.84
N PHE A 54 -10.96 21.14 -5.08
CA PHE A 54 -10.66 19.76 -5.44
C PHE A 54 -10.61 18.85 -4.22
N THR A 55 -10.97 17.58 -4.42
CA THR A 55 -10.89 16.54 -3.40
C THR A 55 -9.87 15.49 -3.81
N VAL A 56 -8.93 15.19 -2.91
CA VAL A 56 -7.90 14.16 -3.12
C VAL A 56 -8.23 12.91 -2.30
N LYS A 57 -8.36 11.77 -2.96
CA LYS A 57 -8.62 10.47 -2.31
C LYS A 57 -7.53 9.47 -2.68
N LYS A 58 -7.19 8.56 -1.77
CA LYS A 58 -6.34 7.40 -2.12
C LYS A 58 -7.03 6.57 -3.18
N VAL A 59 -6.28 6.18 -4.22
CA VAL A 59 -6.74 5.15 -5.15
C VAL A 59 -6.78 3.86 -4.37
N LYS A 60 -7.98 3.29 -4.15
CA LYS A 60 -8.08 1.93 -3.64
C LYS A 60 -7.39 1.04 -4.66
N PRO A 61 -6.41 0.19 -4.26
CA PRO A 61 -5.94 -0.81 -5.19
C PRO A 61 -7.17 -1.59 -5.63
N CYS A 62 -7.47 -1.55 -6.92
CA CYS A 62 -8.38 -2.52 -7.50
C CYS A 62 -7.78 -3.87 -7.12
N LYS A 63 -8.40 -4.57 -6.17
CA LYS A 63 -8.04 -5.95 -5.85
C LYS A 63 -8.38 -6.77 -7.06
N MET A 64 -7.49 -6.79 -8.03
CA MET A 64 -7.53 -7.65 -9.19
C MET A 64 -6.20 -8.39 -9.29
N PHE A 65 -5.70 -8.83 -8.13
CA PHE A 65 -4.98 -10.09 -8.09
C PHE A 65 -5.86 -11.09 -7.36
N VAL A 66 -6.89 -11.53 -8.07
CA VAL A 66 -7.51 -12.82 -7.74
C VAL A 66 -6.45 -13.82 -8.15
N PHE A 67 -5.72 -14.36 -7.16
CA PHE A 67 -4.77 -15.42 -7.42
C PHE A 67 -5.53 -16.54 -8.17
N PRO A 68 -5.14 -16.88 -9.41
CA PRO A 68 -5.98 -17.67 -10.30
C PRO A 68 -6.08 -19.14 -9.90
N LEU A 69 -5.35 -19.55 -8.86
CA LEU A 69 -5.25 -20.93 -8.38
C LEU A 69 -5.79 -21.00 -6.94
N LYS A 70 -6.54 -22.05 -6.60
CA LYS A 70 -6.83 -22.35 -5.19
C LYS A 70 -5.74 -23.28 -4.66
N GLU A 71 -5.63 -23.42 -3.33
CA GLU A 71 -4.69 -24.36 -2.70
C GLU A 71 -4.76 -25.76 -3.30
N LYS A 72 -5.98 -26.24 -3.61
CA LYS A 72 -6.20 -27.53 -4.26
C LYS A 72 -5.58 -27.65 -5.66
N ASP A 73 -5.52 -26.54 -6.40
CA ASP A 73 -4.90 -26.49 -7.73
C ASP A 73 -3.37 -26.50 -7.63
N LEU A 74 -2.80 -25.91 -6.58
CA LEU A 74 -1.36 -25.96 -6.28
C LEU A 74 -0.91 -27.37 -5.84
N LEU A 75 -1.77 -28.09 -5.10
CA LEU A 75 -1.47 -29.45 -4.62
C LEU A 75 -1.68 -30.53 -5.70
N LYS A 76 -2.32 -30.19 -6.82
CA LYS A 76 -2.63 -31.16 -7.88
C LYS A 76 -1.36 -31.53 -8.65
N GLY A 77 -0.94 -32.78 -8.53
CA GLY A 77 0.27 -33.28 -9.21
C GLY A 77 1.56 -33.09 -8.41
N MET A 78 1.46 -32.64 -7.14
CA MET A 78 2.60 -32.62 -6.22
C MET A 78 2.86 -34.07 -5.74
N THR A 79 3.92 -34.69 -6.26
CA THR A 79 4.45 -35.98 -5.81
C THR A 79 5.69 -35.74 -4.95
N PRO A 80 6.08 -36.67 -4.04
CA PRO A 80 7.29 -36.49 -3.21
C PRO A 80 8.56 -36.22 -4.04
N GLU A 81 8.67 -36.85 -5.21
CA GLU A 81 9.74 -36.66 -6.20
C GLU A 81 9.73 -35.27 -6.89
N LEU A 82 8.55 -34.65 -7.07
CA LEU A 82 8.41 -33.29 -7.65
C LEU A 82 8.39 -32.19 -6.59
N ALA A 83 8.19 -32.56 -5.32
CA ALA A 83 8.12 -31.62 -4.20
C ALA A 83 9.50 -31.11 -3.77
N HIS A 84 10.59 -31.60 -4.40
CA HIS A 84 11.98 -31.30 -4.03
C HIS A 84 12.24 -31.49 -2.53
N ALA A 85 11.47 -32.38 -1.87
CA ALA A 85 11.55 -32.59 -0.43
C ALA A 85 12.89 -33.21 0.00
N ASP A 86 13.52 -33.93 -0.91
CA ASP A 86 14.82 -34.56 -0.74
C ASP A 86 15.99 -33.66 -1.18
N GLU A 87 15.73 -32.47 -1.75
CA GLU A 87 16.79 -31.54 -2.11
C GLU A 87 17.35 -30.85 -0.87
N LEU A 88 18.47 -31.39 -0.38
CA LEU A 88 19.28 -30.75 0.64
C LEU A 88 20.05 -29.59 0.01
N ALA A 89 19.72 -28.36 0.43
CA ALA A 89 20.50 -27.19 0.04
C ALA A 89 21.93 -27.34 0.56
N VAL A 90 22.91 -27.15 -0.33
CA VAL A 90 24.32 -27.09 0.07
C VAL A 90 24.52 -25.78 0.83
N LEU A 91 25.00 -25.87 2.07
CA LEU A 91 25.34 -24.71 2.88
C LEU A 91 26.42 -23.89 2.16
N SER A 92 26.20 -22.59 2.02
CA SER A 92 27.21 -21.68 1.48
C SER A 92 28.31 -21.42 2.52
N ASP A 93 29.53 -21.09 2.07
CA ASP A 93 30.67 -20.79 2.96
C ASP A 93 30.34 -19.75 4.04
N ARG A 94 29.52 -18.75 3.68
CA ARG A 94 29.01 -17.73 4.59
C ARG A 94 28.16 -18.28 5.73
N GLU A 95 27.34 -19.30 5.46
CA GLU A 95 26.50 -19.97 6.46
C GLU A 95 27.30 -20.92 7.35
N LEU A 96 28.45 -21.41 6.85
CA LEU A 96 29.41 -22.23 7.60
C LEU A 96 30.40 -21.39 8.42
N GLY A 97 30.34 -20.06 8.32
CA GLY A 97 31.23 -19.14 9.02
C GLY A 97 32.65 -19.08 8.44
N PHE A 98 32.82 -19.50 7.19
CA PHE A 98 34.03 -19.29 6.42
C PHE A 98 33.86 -17.98 5.62
N GLU A 99 34.59 -16.93 6.03
CA GLU A 99 34.74 -15.67 5.28
C GLU A 99 35.80 -15.79 4.18
#